data_AF-A0A3P5YGX6-F1
#
_entry.id   AF-A0A3P5YGX6-F1
#
_cell.length_a   1.000
_cell.length_b   1.000
_cell.length_c   1.000
_cell.angle_alpha   90.00
_cell.angle_beta   90.00
_cell.angle_gamma   90.00
#
_symmetry.space_group_name_H-M   'P 1'
#
loop_
_entity.id
_entity.type
_entity.pdbx_description
1 polymer ?
#
loop_
_entity_poly.entity_id
_entity_poly.type
_entity_poly.pdbx_seq_one_letter_code
_entity_poly.pdbx_strand_id
1 'polypeptide(L)' 'MWTQTNKELFSNGFVKLLKEQQADVLLRACDGDEKAVIYAHKIIPLSARSEAFKKKFESDNFKDSSRLETTTLPEQE' A
#
# COMPACT_ATOMS: atom_id res chain seq x y z
N MET A 1 -18.21 -13.50 -27.80
CA MET A 1 -17.06 -13.40 -26.88
C MET A 1 -17.14 -12.05 -26.20
N TRP A 2 -17.28 -11.99 -24.87
CA TRP A 2 -17.17 -10.73 -24.16
C TRP A 2 -15.71 -10.29 -24.20
N THR A 3 -15.41 -9.30 -25.04
CA THR A 3 -14.11 -8.64 -25.04
C THR A 3 -14.02 -7.86 -23.74
N GLN A 4 -13.22 -8.36 -22.79
CA GLN A 4 -12.85 -7.60 -21.61
C GLN A 4 -12.30 -6.25 -22.06
N THR A 5 -12.79 -5.17 -21.45
CA THR A 5 -12.28 -3.84 -21.76
C THR A 5 -10.83 -3.71 -21.28
N ASN A 6 -10.03 -2.88 -21.95
CA ASN A 6 -8.64 -2.62 -21.55
C ASN A 6 -8.52 -2.19 -20.07
N LYS A 7 -9.52 -1.44 -19.57
CA LYS A 7 -9.60 -1.02 -18.17
C LYS A 7 -9.75 -2.22 -17.23
N GLU A 8 -10.63 -3.15 -17.57
CA GLU A 8 -10.90 -4.34 -16.77
C GLU A 8 -9.70 -5.27 -16.76
N LEU A 9 -9.04 -5.44 -17.91
CA LEU A 9 -7.83 -6.24 -18.03
C LEU A 9 -6.67 -5.64 -17.21
N PHE A 10 -6.49 -4.32 -17.28
CA PHE A 10 -5.51 -3.61 -16.45
C PHE A 10 -5.81 -3.76 -14.96
N SER A 11 -7.06 -3.52 -14.53
CA SER A 11 -7.46 -3.58 -13.13
C SER A 11 -7.31 -4.98 -12.54
N ASN A 12 -7.73 -6.01 -13.28
CA ASN A 12 -7.60 -7.39 -12.86
C ASN A 12 -6.15 -7.85 -12.79
N GLY A 13 -5.32 -7.44 -13.76
CA GLY A 13 -3.87 -7.67 -13.73
C GLY A 13 -3.20 -7.01 -12.52
N PHE A 14 -3.62 -5.78 -12.20
CA PHE A 14 -3.10 -5.04 -11.05
C PHE A 14 -3.50 -5.67 -9.71
N VAL A 15 -4.77 -6.07 -9.56
CA VAL A 15 -5.24 -6.78 -8.36
C VAL A 15 -4.52 -8.11 -8.18
N LYS A 16 -4.26 -8.84 -9.27
CA LYS A 16 -3.49 -10.09 -9.22
C LYS A 16 -2.05 -9.82 -8.75
N LEU A 17 -1.39 -8.83 -9.33
CA LEU A 17 -0.02 -8.43 -8.96
C LEU A 17 0.08 -8.06 -7.48
N LEU A 18 -0.87 -7.28 -6.95
CA LEU A 18 -0.88 -6.89 -5.53
C LEU A 18 -1.13 -8.08 -4.58
N LYS A 19 -1.89 -9.09 -5.02
CA LYS A 19 -2.09 -10.33 -4.23
C LYS A 19 -0.85 -11.22 -4.23
N GLU A 20 -0.08 -11.24 -5.32
CA GLU A 20 1.13 -12.05 -5.46
C GLU A 20 2.35 -11.41 -4.79
N GLN A 21 2.42 -10.07 -4.76
CA GLN A 21 3.50 -9.35 -4.08
C GLN A 21 3.33 -9.33 -2.57
N GLN A 22 4.44 -9.60 -1.86
CA GLN A 22 4.52 -9.42 -0.41
C GLN A 22 4.32 -7.94 -0.07
N ALA A 23 3.55 -7.67 0.98
CA ALA A 23 3.37 -6.32 1.49
C ALA A 23 4.71 -5.69 1.89
N ASP A 24 4.92 -4.44 1.49
CA ASP A 24 6.13 -3.66 1.78
C ASP A 24 5.91 -2.66 2.93
N VAL A 25 4.66 -2.48 3.36
CA VAL A 25 4.29 -1.63 4.50
C VAL A 25 3.23 -2.28 5.38
N LEU A 26 3.37 -2.07 6.69
CA LEU A 26 2.37 -2.41 7.70
C LEU A 26 1.81 -1.14 8.32
N LEU A 27 0.49 -1.00 8.27
CA LEU A 27 -0.25 0.10 8.89
C LEU A 27 -0.83 -0.38 10.23
N ARG A 28 -0.57 0.38 11.29
CA ARG A 28 -1.13 0.17 12.62
C ARG A 28 -1.83 1.45 13.09
N ALA A 29 -3.04 1.29 13.62
CA ALA A 29 -3.75 2.39 14.28
C ALA A 29 -3.11 2.71 15.63
N CYS A 30 -3.02 4.00 15.98
CA CYS A 30 -2.36 4.46 17.20
C CYS A 30 -3.04 3.89 18.48
N ASP A 31 -4.36 3.80 18.47
CA ASP A 31 -5.19 3.34 19.60
C ASP A 31 -5.76 1.91 19.39
N GLY A 32 -5.23 1.18 18.41
CA GLY A 32 -5.73 -0.15 18.04
C GLY A 32 -5.09 -1.28 18.85
N ASP A 33 -5.86 -2.35 19.07
CA ASP A 33 -5.36 -3.67 19.48
C ASP A 33 -4.08 -4.01 18.69
N GLU A 34 -3.04 -4.51 19.34
CA GLU A 34 -1.77 -4.87 18.70
C GLU A 34 -1.96 -5.86 17.54
N LYS A 35 -3.10 -6.56 17.50
CA LYS A 35 -3.52 -7.48 16.45
C LYS A 35 -4.19 -6.80 15.25
N ALA A 36 -4.61 -5.55 15.35
CA ALA A 36 -5.23 -4.77 14.27
C ALA A 36 -4.18 -4.15 13.34
N VAL A 37 -3.44 -5.00 12.63
CA VAL A 37 -2.44 -4.59 11.65
C VAL A 37 -2.94 -4.84 10.22
N ILE A 38 -2.68 -3.88 9.33
CA ILE A 38 -3.04 -3.98 7.91
C ILE A 38 -1.75 -4.05 7.08
N TYR A 39 -1.57 -5.15 6.37
CA TYR A 39 -0.51 -5.31 5.39
C TYR A 39 -0.94 -4.64 4.07
N ALA A 40 -0.11 -3.76 3.54
CA ALA A 40 -0.40 -2.98 2.35
C ALA A 40 0.84 -2.78 1.47
N HIS A 41 0.66 -2.07 0.35
CA HIS A 41 1.70 -1.75 -0.62
C HIS A 41 1.88 -0.23 -0.71
N LYS A 42 3.11 0.25 -0.57
CA LYS A 42 3.51 1.68 -0.66
C LYS A 42 3.11 2.23 -2.02
N ILE A 43 3.49 1.51 -3.07
CA ILE A 43 3.24 1.89 -4.47
C ILE A 43 1.83 1.44 -4.85
N ILE A 44 0.98 2.40 -5.24
CA ILE A 44 -0.40 2.26 -5.72
C ILE A 44 -1.18 1.13 -4.99
N PRO A 45 -2.01 1.45 -3.97
CA PRO A 45 -2.89 2.61 -3.96
C PRO A 45 -2.51 3.74 -2.98
N LEU A 46 -1.62 3.53 -2.01
CA LEU A 46 -1.40 4.50 -0.93
C LEU A 46 -0.80 5.83 -1.42
N SER A 47 0.40 5.83 -2.04
CA SER A 47 1.00 7.07 -2.58
C SER A 47 0.19 7.75 -3.67
N ALA A 48 -0.56 6.97 -4.45
CA ALA A 48 -1.36 7.52 -5.56
C ALA A 48 -2.66 8.17 -5.09
N ARG A 49 -3.16 7.82 -3.90
CA ARG A 49 -4.47 8.25 -3.39
C ARG A 49 -4.37 9.12 -2.14
N SER A 50 -3.16 9.33 -1.60
CA SER A 50 -2.93 10.16 -0.42
C SER A 50 -1.59 10.88 -0.52
N GLU A 51 -1.63 12.21 -0.49
CA GLU A 51 -0.42 13.04 -0.44
C GLU A 51 0.39 12.83 0.84
N ALA A 52 -0.27 12.51 1.96
CA ALA A 52 0.41 12.22 3.21
C ALA A 52 1.27 10.95 3.08
N PHE A 53 0.70 9.87 2.51
CA PHE A 53 1.45 8.65 2.24
C PHE A 53 2.53 8.87 1.19
N LYS A 54 2.23 9.61 0.12
CA LYS A 54 3.19 9.96 -0.91
C LYS A 54 4.42 10.65 -0.31
N LYS A 55 4.22 11.73 0.44
CA LYS A 55 5.32 12.45 1.12
C LYS A 55 6.07 11.56 2.09
N LYS A 56 5.36 10.71 2.85
CA LYS A 56 5.96 9.77 3.80
C LYS A 56 6.90 8.78 3.09
N PHE A 57 6.45 8.18 2.00
CA PHE A 57 7.22 7.16 1.26
C PHE A 57 8.27 7.75 0.32
N GLU A 58 8.12 8.99 -0.15
CA GLU A 58 9.16 9.70 -0.93
C GLU A 58 10.32 10.20 -0.05
N SER A 59 10.04 10.54 1.21
CA SER A 59 11.05 10.96 2.19
C SER A 59 11.91 9.77 2.66
N ASP A 60 11.29 8.58 2.72
CA ASP A 60 11.98 7.31 2.81
C ASP A 60 12.64 7.01 1.46
N ASN A 61 13.83 7.59 1.26
CA ASN A 61 14.67 7.29 0.11
C ASN A 61 14.63 5.77 -0.13
N PHE A 62 14.13 5.36 -1.29
CA PHE A 62 13.87 3.98 -1.72
C PHE A 62 15.10 3.08 -1.49
N LYS A 63 15.33 2.66 -0.24
CA LYS A 63 16.51 1.91 0.21
C LYS A 63 16.09 0.46 0.18
N ASP A 64 16.67 -0.28 -0.75
CA ASP A 64 16.60 -1.74 -0.92
C ASP A 64 15.58 -2.48 -0.04
N SER A 65 14.42 -2.72 -0.66
CA SER A 65 13.24 -3.43 -0.14
C SER A 65 13.56 -4.89 0.23
N SER A 66 14.22 -5.10 1.37
CA SER A 66 14.40 -6.43 1.98
C SER A 66 13.83 -6.52 3.39
N ARG A 67 13.39 -5.40 3.99
CA ARG A 67 12.86 -5.35 5.35
C ARG A 67 11.52 -4.62 5.34
N LEU A 68 10.49 -5.29 5.85
CA LEU A 68 9.12 -4.79 5.94
C LEU A 68 9.08 -3.57 6.87
N GLU A 69 8.68 -2.40 6.36
CA GLU A 69 8.74 -1.15 7.12
C GLU A 69 7.41 -0.90 7.87
N THR A 70 7.51 -0.68 9.18
CA THR A 70 6.35 -0.42 10.04
C THR A 70 6.14 1.08 10.17
N THR A 71 4.96 1.58 9.78
CA THR A 71 4.62 3.01 9.90
C THR A 71 3.37 3.20 10.77
N THR A 72 3.48 4.06 11.78
CA THR A 72 2.35 4.47 12.64
C THR A 72 1.66 5.70 12.06
N LEU A 73 0.33 5.68 12.00
CA LEU A 73 -0.47 6.81 11.56
C LEU A 73 -0.76 7.75 12.75
N PRO A 74 -0.50 9.07 12.62
CA PRO A 74 -0.88 10.03 13.64
C PRO A 74 -2.39 10.23 13.67
N GLU A 75 -2.91 10.53 14.86
CA GLU A 75 -4.31 10.92 15.07
C GLU A 75 -4.60 12.25 14.35
N GLN A 76 -5.74 12.32 13.67
CA GLN A 76 -6.22 13.57 13.07
C GLN A 76 -7.17 14.24 14.06
N GLU A 77 -6.79 15.42 14.56
CA GLU A 77 -7.68 16.36 15.25
C GLU A 77 -8.77 16.91 14.31
#